data_AF-A0A4R4RTJ3-F1
#
_entry.id   AF-A0A4R4RTJ3-F1
#
_cell.length_a   1.000
_cell.length_b   1.000
_cell.length_c   1.000
_cell.angle_alpha   90.00
_cell.angle_beta   90.00
_cell.angle_gamma   90.00
#
_symmetry.space_group_name_H-M   'P 1'
#
loop_
_entity.id
_entity.type
_entity.pdbx_description
1 polymer ?
#
loop_
_entity_poly.entity_id
_entity_poly.type
_entity_poly.pdbx_seq_one_letter_code
_entity_poly.pdbx_strand_id
1 'polypeptide(L)'
;MTHDRYDLGATSEGDGATEQIVHDLRERVRDLNRATAGPPGLTMPATAYAVLGALASAAYGLDQTLRQLDEFLLREHREHRLGHDHGGDLDEVLDAYSRAILHARHLTSGLGEAAGHAQSAIKSVNGRPRPDDHRPPLSNATPSARPELDDPGPNVEAPPRRQPPRPRWARSRGKGA
;
A
#
# COMPACT_ATOMS: atom_id res chain seq x y z
N MET A 1 -48.17 14.79 2.25
CA MET A 1 -47.14 13.77 2.56
C MET A 1 -46.12 13.81 1.42
N THR A 2 -44.98 14.44 1.64
CA THR A 2 -43.95 14.72 0.62
C THR A 2 -42.58 14.55 1.27
N HIS A 3 -42.13 13.31 1.41
CA HIS A 3 -40.74 12.96 1.74
C HIS A 3 -40.43 11.66 1.02
N ASP A 4 -40.04 11.74 -0.25
CA ASP A 4 -39.61 10.53 -0.98
C ASP A 4 -38.60 10.80 -2.11
N ARG A 5 -38.05 12.03 -2.18
CA ARG A 5 -37.13 12.44 -3.26
C ARG A 5 -35.70 12.72 -2.81
N TYR A 6 -35.43 12.67 -1.51
CA TYR A 6 -34.09 12.97 -0.96
C TYR A 6 -33.28 11.71 -0.62
N ASP A 7 -33.90 10.53 -0.55
CA ASP A 7 -33.20 9.29 -0.13
C ASP A 7 -32.42 8.62 -1.28
N LEU A 8 -32.96 8.68 -2.51
CA LEU A 8 -32.34 8.05 -3.70
C LEU A 8 -30.99 8.68 -4.12
N GLY A 9 -30.74 9.94 -3.72
CA GLY A 9 -29.48 10.63 -4.02
C GLY A 9 -28.35 10.23 -3.07
N ALA A 10 -28.67 10.05 -1.79
CA ALA A 10 -27.68 9.68 -0.77
C ALA A 10 -27.23 8.22 -0.89
N THR A 11 -28.13 7.31 -1.29
CA THR A 11 -27.78 5.91 -1.55
C THR A 11 -26.89 5.76 -2.79
N SER A 12 -27.20 6.50 -3.87
CA SER A 12 -26.40 6.50 -5.10
C SER A 12 -24.99 7.05 -4.90
N GLU A 13 -24.83 8.10 -4.09
CA GLU A 13 -23.49 8.60 -3.70
C GLU A 13 -22.71 7.59 -2.84
N GLY A 14 -23.40 6.84 -1.96
CA GLY A 14 -22.80 5.77 -1.16
C GLY A 14 -22.37 4.55 -1.99
N ASP A 15 -23.20 4.15 -2.95
CA ASP A 15 -22.93 3.03 -3.84
C ASP A 15 -21.76 3.38 -4.79
N GLY A 16 -21.75 4.59 -5.37
CA GLY A 16 -20.65 5.07 -6.19
C GLY A 16 -19.32 5.14 -5.43
N ALA A 17 -19.34 5.55 -4.16
CA ALA A 17 -18.15 5.50 -3.29
C ALA A 17 -17.68 4.05 -3.07
N THR A 18 -18.61 3.11 -2.88
CA THR A 18 -18.29 1.69 -2.71
C THR A 18 -17.67 1.08 -3.97
N GLU A 19 -18.21 1.39 -5.16
CA GLU A 19 -17.66 0.98 -6.44
C GLU A 19 -16.24 1.50 -6.66
N GLN A 20 -15.99 2.77 -6.32
CA GLN A 20 -14.65 3.36 -6.41
C GLN A 20 -13.65 2.66 -5.48
N ILE A 21 -14.06 2.28 -4.26
CA ILE A 21 -13.22 1.52 -3.33
C ILE A 21 -12.86 0.15 -3.93
N VAL A 22 -13.82 -0.55 -4.54
CA VAL A 22 -13.56 -1.87 -5.18
C VAL A 22 -12.61 -1.71 -6.37
N HIS A 23 -12.79 -0.68 -7.18
CA HIS A 23 -11.88 -0.36 -8.28
C HIS A 23 -10.45 -0.11 -7.77
N ASP A 24 -10.30 0.74 -6.76
CA ASP A 24 -9.01 1.08 -6.18
C ASP A 24 -8.34 -0.15 -5.55
N LEU A 25 -9.09 -0.98 -4.82
CA LEU A 25 -8.60 -2.24 -4.28
C LEU A 25 -7.98 -3.13 -5.37
N ARG A 26 -8.66 -3.29 -6.51
CA ARG A 26 -8.16 -4.08 -7.64
C ARG A 26 -6.84 -3.51 -8.18
N GLU A 27 -6.74 -2.20 -8.36
CA GLU A 27 -5.50 -1.58 -8.84
C GLU A 27 -4.37 -1.68 -7.81
N ARG A 28 -4.67 -1.55 -6.51
CA ARG A 28 -3.68 -1.73 -5.44
C ARG A 28 -3.12 -3.15 -5.38
N VAL A 29 -3.96 -4.16 -5.60
CA VAL A 29 -3.48 -5.56 -5.70
C VAL A 29 -2.56 -5.73 -6.91
N ARG A 30 -2.88 -5.11 -8.06
CA ARG A 30 -2.01 -5.14 -9.24
C ARG A 30 -0.67 -4.45 -8.98
N ASP A 31 -0.69 -3.29 -8.34
CA ASP A 31 0.51 -2.55 -7.96
C ASP A 31 1.38 -3.35 -6.99
N LEU A 32 0.77 -4.00 -5.99
CA LEU A 32 1.47 -4.88 -5.05
C LEU A 32 2.13 -6.07 -5.78
N ASN A 33 1.41 -6.72 -6.69
CA ASN A 33 1.97 -7.81 -7.49
C ASN A 33 3.13 -7.34 -8.36
N ARG A 34 3.03 -6.16 -8.97
CA ARG A 34 4.12 -5.57 -9.76
C ARG A 34 5.33 -5.23 -8.89
N ALA A 35 5.12 -4.64 -7.71
CA ALA A 35 6.19 -4.25 -6.79
C ALA A 35 6.93 -5.46 -6.21
N THR A 36 6.23 -6.59 -6.03
CA THR A 36 6.82 -7.83 -5.49
C THR A 36 7.53 -8.66 -6.56
N ALA A 37 7.08 -8.64 -7.82
CA ALA A 37 7.63 -9.44 -8.92
C ALA A 37 8.59 -8.68 -9.87
N GLY A 38 8.47 -7.36 -10.01
CA GLY A 38 9.23 -6.54 -10.96
C GLY A 38 10.56 -6.03 -10.37
N PRO A 39 11.62 -5.78 -11.17
CA PRO A 39 12.92 -5.33 -10.65
C PRO A 39 12.84 -4.00 -9.88
N PRO A 40 13.53 -3.85 -8.72
CA PRO A 40 14.39 -4.83 -8.05
C PRO A 40 13.63 -5.89 -7.23
N GLY A 41 12.31 -5.76 -7.10
CA GLY A 41 11.43 -6.65 -6.36
C GLY A 41 11.56 -6.44 -4.85
N LEU A 42 11.25 -7.49 -4.09
CA LEU A 42 11.50 -7.50 -2.65
C LEU A 42 13.01 -7.52 -2.36
N THR A 43 13.50 -6.46 -1.72
CA THR A 43 14.92 -6.31 -1.38
C THR A 43 15.24 -6.68 0.07
N MET A 44 14.24 -6.68 0.96
CA MET A 44 14.41 -6.87 2.40
C MET A 44 13.39 -7.89 2.95
N PRO A 45 13.80 -8.86 3.79
CA PRO A 45 12.88 -9.79 4.45
C PRO A 45 11.81 -9.09 5.31
N ALA A 46 12.16 -7.94 5.91
CA ALA A 46 11.20 -7.12 6.67
C ALA A 46 10.01 -6.66 5.81
N THR A 47 10.24 -6.39 4.52
CA THR A 47 9.15 -6.04 3.58
C THR A 47 8.24 -7.23 3.33
N ALA A 48 8.79 -8.44 3.15
CA ALA A 48 7.98 -9.66 3.01
C ALA A 48 7.14 -9.92 4.27
N TYR A 49 7.73 -9.74 5.46
CA TYR A 49 7.02 -9.83 6.74
C TYR A 49 5.85 -8.83 6.83
N ALA A 50 6.06 -7.58 6.40
CA ALA A 50 5.01 -6.58 6.39
C ALA A 50 3.90 -6.92 5.38
N VAL A 51 4.24 -7.39 4.19
CA VAL A 51 3.27 -7.80 3.16
C VAL A 51 2.42 -8.97 3.65
N LEU A 52 3.02 -9.99 4.26
CA LEU A 52 2.26 -11.14 4.79
C LEU A 52 1.29 -10.72 5.90
N GLY A 53 1.71 -9.83 6.80
CA GLY A 53 0.82 -9.28 7.82
C GLY A 53 -0.34 -8.48 7.25
N ALA A 54 -0.06 -7.63 6.25
CA ALA A 54 -1.10 -6.86 5.56
C ALA A 54 -2.09 -7.77 4.82
N LEU A 55 -1.61 -8.83 4.16
CA LEU A 55 -2.47 -9.82 3.50
C LEU A 55 -3.33 -10.58 4.50
N ALA A 56 -2.78 -10.95 5.66
CA ALA A 56 -3.55 -11.59 6.72
C ALA A 56 -4.69 -10.68 7.19
N SER A 57 -4.40 -9.42 7.51
CA SER A 57 -5.43 -8.43 7.90
C SER A 57 -6.45 -8.17 6.80
N ALA A 58 -6.02 -8.06 5.55
CA ALA A 58 -6.91 -7.84 4.41
C ALA A 58 -7.87 -9.04 4.22
N ALA A 59 -7.39 -10.26 4.39
CA ALA A 59 -8.20 -11.47 4.24
C ALA A 59 -9.34 -11.53 5.29
N TYR A 60 -9.08 -11.14 6.53
CA TYR A 60 -10.14 -10.99 7.55
C TYR A 60 -11.14 -9.88 7.20
N GLY A 61 -10.65 -8.75 6.67
CA GLY A 61 -11.52 -7.68 6.18
C GLY A 61 -12.43 -8.14 5.03
N LEU A 62 -11.91 -8.96 4.11
CA LEU A 62 -12.68 -9.53 3.00
C LEU A 62 -13.77 -10.51 3.49
N ASP A 63 -13.51 -11.36 4.49
CA ASP A 63 -14.57 -12.18 5.10
C ASP A 63 -15.72 -11.31 5.65
N GLN A 64 -15.38 -10.21 6.32
CA GLN A 64 -16.38 -9.28 6.83
C GLN A 64 -17.19 -8.64 5.69
N THR A 65 -16.54 -8.18 4.62
CA THR A 65 -17.24 -7.60 3.45
C THR A 65 -18.15 -8.62 2.79
N LEU A 66 -17.71 -9.87 2.60
CA LEU A 66 -18.52 -10.92 2.01
C LEU A 66 -19.78 -11.22 2.84
N ARG A 67 -19.64 -11.25 4.18
CA ARG A 67 -20.80 -11.38 5.08
C ARG A 67 -21.77 -10.22 4.94
N GLN A 68 -21.26 -8.98 4.85
CA GLN A 68 -22.11 -7.80 4.69
C GLN A 68 -22.91 -7.82 3.39
N LEU A 69 -22.32 -8.31 2.29
CA LEU A 69 -23.01 -8.48 1.02
C LEU A 69 -24.13 -9.54 1.09
N ASP A 70 -23.87 -10.66 1.77
CA ASP A 70 -24.88 -11.72 1.96
C ASP A 70 -26.04 -11.25 2.83
N GLU A 71 -25.74 -10.58 3.94
CA GLU A 71 -26.76 -9.97 4.81
C GLU A 71 -27.59 -8.90 4.08
N PHE A 72 -26.95 -8.10 3.21
CA PHE A 72 -27.63 -7.13 2.36
C PHE A 72 -28.63 -7.83 1.42
N LEU A 73 -28.17 -8.75 0.57
CA LEU A 73 -29.05 -9.39 -0.42
C LEU A 73 -30.18 -10.21 0.22
N LEU A 74 -29.89 -10.94 1.30
CA LEU A 74 -30.93 -11.68 2.02
C LEU A 74 -31.98 -10.75 2.66
N ARG A 75 -31.59 -9.55 3.08
CA ARG A 75 -32.53 -8.54 3.58
C ARG A 75 -33.38 -7.98 2.45
N GLU A 76 -32.76 -7.56 1.34
CA GLU A 76 -33.47 -7.04 0.17
C GLU A 76 -34.49 -8.06 -0.37
N HIS A 77 -34.11 -9.35 -0.38
CA HIS A 77 -35.00 -10.45 -0.76
C HIS A 77 -36.20 -10.60 0.19
N ARG A 78 -35.95 -10.63 1.51
CA ARG A 78 -37.01 -10.71 2.53
C ARG A 78 -37.98 -9.54 2.48
N GLU A 79 -37.53 -8.39 2.00
CA GLU A 79 -38.34 -7.18 1.84
C GLU A 79 -38.95 -7.07 0.44
N HIS A 80 -38.86 -8.13 -0.38
CA HIS A 80 -39.40 -8.22 -1.74
C HIS A 80 -38.94 -7.10 -2.67
N ARG A 81 -37.71 -6.58 -2.47
CA ARG A 81 -37.12 -5.52 -3.29
C ARG A 81 -36.25 -6.05 -4.43
N LEU A 82 -35.99 -7.35 -4.45
CA LEU A 82 -35.24 -8.00 -5.52
C LEU A 82 -36.19 -8.60 -6.57
N GLY A 83 -35.77 -8.52 -7.82
CA GLY A 83 -36.39 -9.20 -8.95
C GLY A 83 -35.35 -9.98 -9.75
N HIS A 84 -35.81 -10.89 -10.60
CA HIS A 84 -34.95 -11.62 -11.52
C HIS A 84 -35.26 -11.20 -12.96
N ASP A 85 -34.29 -10.58 -13.64
CA ASP A 85 -34.48 -9.93 -14.95
C ASP A 85 -35.01 -10.86 -16.05
N HIS A 86 -34.80 -12.17 -15.91
CA HIS A 86 -35.23 -13.19 -16.88
C HIS A 86 -36.42 -14.04 -16.41
N GLY A 87 -37.10 -13.64 -15.32
CA GLY A 87 -38.25 -14.37 -14.77
C GLY A 87 -37.95 -15.75 -14.17
N GLY A 88 -36.68 -16.13 -14.01
CA GLY A 88 -36.24 -17.29 -13.26
C GLY A 88 -36.52 -17.20 -11.76
N ASP A 89 -36.35 -18.35 -11.08
CA ASP A 89 -36.58 -18.47 -9.65
C ASP A 89 -35.49 -17.75 -8.85
N LEU A 90 -35.88 -16.69 -8.14
CA LEU A 90 -34.97 -15.89 -7.33
C LEU A 90 -34.45 -16.68 -6.12
N ASP A 91 -35.24 -17.59 -5.56
CA ASP A 91 -34.86 -18.38 -4.39
C ASP A 91 -33.70 -19.33 -4.77
N GLU A 92 -33.79 -19.98 -5.93
CA GLU A 92 -32.74 -20.85 -6.45
C GLU A 92 -31.41 -20.09 -6.66
N VAL A 93 -31.49 -18.88 -7.22
CA VAL A 93 -30.31 -18.03 -7.46
C VAL A 93 -29.67 -17.59 -6.15
N LEU A 94 -30.47 -17.16 -5.16
CA LEU A 94 -29.95 -16.74 -3.86
C LEU A 94 -29.37 -17.91 -3.06
N ASP A 95 -29.95 -19.10 -3.16
CA ASP A 95 -29.40 -20.33 -2.58
C ASP A 95 -28.01 -20.65 -3.17
N ALA A 96 -27.86 -20.53 -4.49
CA ALA A 96 -26.57 -20.72 -5.14
C ALA A 96 -25.54 -19.66 -4.72
N TYR A 97 -25.98 -18.40 -4.63
CA TYR A 97 -25.18 -17.28 -4.14
C TYR A 97 -24.68 -17.50 -2.70
N SER A 98 -25.56 -17.85 -1.76
CA SER A 98 -25.17 -18.02 -0.35
C SER A 98 -24.20 -19.19 -0.17
N ARG A 99 -24.32 -20.28 -0.96
CA ARG A 99 -23.31 -21.35 -0.99
C ARG A 99 -21.95 -20.83 -1.48
N ALA A 100 -21.93 -20.03 -2.54
CA ALA A 100 -20.70 -19.47 -3.09
C ALA A 100 -20.03 -18.49 -2.11
N ILE A 101 -20.80 -17.62 -1.45
CA ILE A 101 -20.28 -16.70 -0.44
C ILE A 101 -19.73 -17.46 0.77
N LEU A 102 -20.45 -18.47 1.27
CA LEU A 102 -19.95 -19.28 2.39
C LEU A 102 -18.60 -19.94 2.05
N HIS A 103 -18.47 -20.46 0.82
CA HIS A 103 -17.21 -21.02 0.35
C HIS A 103 -16.11 -19.95 0.26
N ALA A 104 -16.39 -18.79 -0.34
CA ALA A 104 -15.44 -17.69 -0.44
C ALA A 104 -14.95 -17.21 0.93
N ARG A 105 -15.85 -17.10 1.91
CA ARG A 105 -15.55 -16.74 3.30
C ARG A 105 -14.62 -17.75 3.99
N HIS A 106 -14.85 -19.04 3.76
CA HIS A 106 -13.95 -20.07 4.26
C HIS A 106 -12.54 -19.94 3.67
N LEU A 107 -12.44 -19.68 2.35
CA LEU A 107 -11.17 -19.47 1.68
C LEU A 107 -10.44 -18.21 2.17
N THR A 108 -11.15 -17.10 2.40
CA THR A 108 -10.53 -15.86 2.90
C THR A 108 -10.05 -16.01 4.34
N SER A 109 -10.81 -16.69 5.21
CA SER A 109 -10.33 -17.03 6.56
C SER A 109 -9.07 -17.90 6.51
N GLY A 110 -9.07 -18.95 5.68
CA GLY A 110 -7.91 -19.83 5.48
C GLY A 110 -6.68 -19.09 4.93
N LEU A 111 -6.88 -18.12 4.03
CA LEU A 111 -5.80 -17.24 3.56
C LEU A 111 -5.23 -16.38 4.70
N GLY A 112 -6.10 -15.82 5.56
CA GLY A 112 -5.70 -15.02 6.71
C GLY A 112 -4.81 -15.80 7.68
N GLU A 113 -5.23 -17.03 8.02
CA GLU A 113 -4.48 -17.96 8.86
C GLU A 113 -3.14 -18.35 8.22
N ALA A 114 -3.15 -18.75 6.94
CA ALA A 114 -1.95 -19.18 6.24
C ALA A 114 -0.93 -18.04 6.11
N ALA A 115 -1.38 -16.81 5.79
CA ALA A 115 -0.52 -15.64 5.71
C ALA A 115 0.06 -15.27 7.09
N GLY A 116 -0.73 -15.35 8.16
CA GLY A 116 -0.28 -15.12 9.53
C GLY A 116 0.76 -16.15 10.01
N HIS A 117 0.57 -17.43 9.65
CA HIS A 117 1.56 -18.48 9.90
C HIS A 117 2.86 -18.22 9.12
N ALA A 118 2.76 -17.89 7.83
CA ALA A 118 3.93 -17.56 7.02
C ALA A 118 4.70 -16.35 7.58
N GLN A 119 3.98 -15.29 7.99
CA GLN A 119 4.57 -14.12 8.63
C GLN A 119 5.35 -14.51 9.89
N SER A 120 4.72 -15.32 10.76
CA SER A 120 5.33 -15.79 12.01
C SER A 120 6.58 -16.64 11.76
N ALA A 121 6.55 -17.51 10.74
CA ALA A 121 7.67 -18.38 10.39
C ALA A 121 8.91 -17.60 9.92
N ILE A 122 8.73 -16.46 9.24
CA ILE A 122 9.85 -15.65 8.75
C ILE A 122 10.32 -14.58 9.75
N LYS A 123 9.74 -14.51 10.96
CA LYS A 123 10.06 -13.48 11.97
C LYS A 123 11.55 -13.41 12.33
N SER A 124 12.26 -14.53 12.28
CA SER A 124 13.71 -14.60 12.57
C SER A 124 14.60 -14.45 11.33
N VAL A 125 14.02 -14.27 10.14
CA VAL A 125 14.78 -14.14 8.89
C VAL A 125 15.29 -12.71 8.75
N ASN A 126 16.61 -12.55 8.76
CA ASN A 126 17.29 -11.26 8.62
C ASN A 126 18.08 -11.20 7.31
N GLY A 127 18.11 -10.02 6.68
CA GLY A 127 18.95 -9.78 5.50
C GLY A 127 20.43 -9.81 5.88
N ARG A 128 21.26 -10.47 5.06
CA ARG A 128 22.73 -10.36 5.17
C ARG A 128 23.22 -9.29 4.21
N PRO A 129 24.10 -8.37 4.63
CA PRO A 129 24.74 -7.44 3.71
C PRO A 129 25.51 -8.23 2.65
N ARG A 130 25.39 -7.82 1.39
CA ARG A 130 26.10 -8.45 0.28
C ARG A 130 27.59 -8.09 0.42
N PRO A 131 28.53 -9.05 0.23
CA PRO A 131 29.96 -8.81 0.43
C PRO A 131 30.55 -7.64 -0.38
N ASP A 132 29.89 -7.25 -1.48
CA ASP A 132 30.34 -6.20 -2.39
C ASP A 132 30.14 -4.77 -1.85
N ASP A 133 29.42 -4.58 -0.74
CA ASP A 133 29.25 -3.26 -0.08
C ASP A 133 30.47 -2.84 0.77
N HIS A 134 31.48 -3.71 0.89
CA HIS A 134 32.79 -3.34 1.44
C HIS A 134 33.73 -2.90 0.32
N ARG A 135 33.55 -1.69 -0.19
CA ARG A 135 34.67 -0.96 -0.80
C ARG A 135 35.64 -0.61 0.35
N PRO A 136 36.84 -1.20 0.43
CA PRO A 136 37.79 -0.82 1.47
C PRO A 136 38.07 0.69 1.36
N PRO A 137 38.21 1.41 2.47
CA PRO A 137 38.68 2.79 2.40
C PRO A 137 40.01 2.76 1.64
N LEU A 138 40.12 3.60 0.60
CA LEU A 138 41.40 3.86 -0.04
C LEU A 138 42.36 4.24 1.08
N SER A 139 43.25 3.31 1.39
CA SER A 139 44.36 3.51 2.31
C SER A 139 45.24 4.57 1.68
N ASN A 140 44.98 5.83 2.02
CA ASN A 140 45.90 6.92 1.76
C ASN A 140 47.15 6.61 2.60
N ALA A 141 48.07 5.90 1.98
CA ALA A 141 49.40 5.64 2.50
C ALA A 141 49.98 6.97 2.99
N THR A 142 50.19 7.04 4.29
CA THR A 142 51.00 8.06 4.94
C THR A 142 52.46 7.75 4.61
N PRO A 143 53.24 8.65 3.99
CA PRO A 143 54.69 8.57 4.08
C PRO A 143 55.11 9.40 5.30
N SER A 144 55.60 8.73 6.34
CA SER A 144 56.21 9.39 7.49
C SER A 144 57.70 9.64 7.24
N ALA A 145 58.07 10.93 7.31
CA ALA A 145 59.33 11.52 7.80
C ALA A 145 60.63 11.31 6.98
N ARG A 146 61.56 12.28 6.83
CA ARG A 146 61.83 13.65 7.34
C ARG A 146 63.17 14.12 6.68
N PRO A 147 63.80 15.25 7.07
CA PRO A 147 63.40 16.68 7.08
C PRO A 147 64.29 17.48 6.08
N GLU A 148 64.18 18.82 6.01
CA GLU A 148 65.31 19.79 5.95
C GLU A 148 64.93 21.16 5.32
N LEU A 149 65.22 22.21 6.11
CA LEU A 149 65.51 23.64 5.82
C LEU A 149 64.45 24.66 5.34
N ASP A 150 64.21 25.62 6.24
CA ASP A 150 64.02 27.08 6.11
C ASP A 150 63.67 27.72 4.75
N ASP A 151 62.56 28.48 4.72
CA ASP A 151 62.55 29.96 4.48
C ASP A 151 61.12 30.53 4.70
N PRO A 152 60.92 31.78 5.19
CA PRO A 152 59.59 32.32 5.51
C PRO A 152 58.99 33.26 4.44
N GLY A 153 57.70 33.04 4.14
CA GLY A 153 56.74 34.05 3.65
C GLY A 153 56.32 33.94 2.17
N PRO A 154 55.24 34.63 1.72
CA PRO A 154 54.25 35.40 2.45
C PRO A 154 52.79 34.88 2.30
N ASN A 155 51.96 35.45 3.16
CA ASN A 155 50.50 35.38 3.28
C ASN A 155 49.73 35.40 1.94
N VAL A 156 48.93 34.35 1.67
CA VAL A 156 47.90 34.35 0.61
C VAL A 156 46.55 33.91 1.18
N GLU A 157 45.81 34.94 1.60
CA GLU A 157 44.37 35.15 1.50
C GLU A 157 43.46 33.95 1.16
N ALA A 158 42.60 33.60 2.12
CA ALA A 158 41.56 32.59 1.99
C ALA A 158 40.41 33.07 1.05
N PRO A 159 39.93 32.23 0.12
CA PRO A 159 38.76 32.59 -0.70
C PRO A 159 37.45 32.49 0.11
N PRO A 160 36.46 33.37 -0.14
CA PRO A 160 35.24 33.44 0.66
C PRO A 160 34.30 32.25 0.44
N ARG A 161 33.64 31.87 1.55
CA ARG A 161 32.61 30.82 1.63
C ARG A 161 31.47 31.09 0.63
N ARG A 162 31.22 30.14 -0.27
CA ARG A 162 30.04 30.11 -1.13
C ARG A 162 28.77 29.93 -0.27
N GLN A 163 27.88 30.93 -0.30
CA GLN A 163 26.52 30.78 0.24
C GLN A 163 25.71 29.84 -0.66
N PRO A 164 24.86 28.97 -0.10
CA PRO A 164 23.91 28.19 -0.89
C PRO A 164 22.80 29.09 -1.47
N PRO A 165 22.24 28.77 -2.65
CA PRO A 165 21.18 29.53 -3.26
C PRO A 165 19.89 29.46 -2.43
N ARG A 166 19.26 30.62 -2.21
CA ARG A 166 17.94 30.72 -1.58
C ARG A 166 16.85 30.13 -2.51
N PRO A 167 15.86 29.40 -1.97
CA PRO A 167 14.79 28.82 -2.77
C PRO A 167 13.81 29.87 -3.32
N ARG A 168 13.43 29.70 -4.58
CA ARG A 168 12.72 30.63 -5.46
C ARG A 168 11.18 30.58 -5.31
N TRP A 169 10.66 30.62 -4.08
CA TRP A 169 9.20 30.66 -3.83
C TRP A 169 8.74 31.88 -3.01
N ALA A 170 9.65 32.75 -2.59
CA ALA A 170 9.32 34.02 -1.96
C ALA A 170 9.37 35.18 -2.97
N ARG A 171 8.34 35.30 -3.82
CA ARG A 171 7.91 36.56 -4.50
C ARG A 171 6.74 36.28 -5.47
N SER A 172 5.51 36.47 -5.01
CA SER A 172 4.41 37.14 -5.75
C SER A 172 3.01 36.82 -5.16
N ARG A 173 2.61 37.52 -4.10
CA ARG A 173 1.20 37.89 -3.90
C ARG A 173 1.14 39.32 -3.38
N GLY A 174 0.92 40.23 -4.33
CA GLY A 174 0.81 41.66 -4.07
C GLY A 174 0.16 42.36 -5.26
N LYS A 175 -1.17 42.49 -5.17
CA LYS A 175 -2.03 43.56 -5.70
C LYS A 175 -2.09 43.85 -7.21
N GLY A 176 -3.32 43.80 -7.73
CA GLY A 176 -3.90 44.93 -8.45
C GLY A 176 -4.44 44.62 -9.84
N ALA A 177 -5.74 44.35 -9.94
CA ALA A 177 -6.70 45.03 -10.80
C ALA A 177 -8.11 44.56 -10.41
#